data_AF-A0A512D973-F1
#
_entry.id   AF-A0A512D973-F1
#
_cell.length_a   1.000
_cell.length_b   1.000
_cell.length_c   1.000
_cell.angle_alpha   90.00
_cell.angle_beta   90.00
_cell.angle_gamma   90.00
#
_symmetry.space_group_name_H-M   'P 1'
#
loop_
_entity.id
_entity.type
_entity.pdbx_description
1 polymer ?
#
loop_
_entity_poly.entity_id
_entity_poly.type
_entity_poly.pdbx_seq_one_letter_code
_entity_poly.pdbx_strand_id
1 'polypeptide(L)'
;MAERLDTPKAVRRSWVPRIRRDPDRVGRLAEAFARFMGTGRFLLYMTAFVIVWVTINVVGLWGLQWDPYPFILLNLFFSTQASYAAPLILLAQNRQDDRDRVALEQDRQRAERNLADTEFLAREMAALRIGLNEVATRDFVRSELRNLLEELTTDRDGSDREPHEGRHTGHSAHGSREGRERREPVSPRRD
;
A
#
# COMPACT_ATOMS: atom_id res chain seq x y z
N MET A 1 1.88 -25.82 43.66
CA MET A 1 1.81 -24.35 43.61
C MET A 1 3.18 -23.84 44.00
N ALA A 2 4.06 -23.64 43.02
CA ALA A 2 5.45 -23.22 43.25
C ALA A 2 5.62 -21.78 42.76
N GLU A 3 6.09 -20.96 43.70
CA GLU A 3 6.18 -19.50 43.65
C GLU A 3 7.29 -19.06 42.69
N ARG A 4 6.91 -18.39 41.60
CA ARG A 4 7.83 -17.73 40.67
C ARG A 4 8.24 -16.37 41.23
N LEU A 5 9.35 -16.28 41.96
CA LEU A 5 9.93 -14.98 42.34
C LEU A 5 11.45 -15.05 42.42
N ASP A 6 12.08 -15.31 41.28
CA ASP A 6 13.51 -15.10 41.11
C ASP A 6 13.72 -14.11 39.96
N THR A 7 13.73 -12.83 40.28
CA THR A 7 14.06 -11.75 39.35
C THR A 7 14.98 -10.80 40.08
N PRO A 8 16.31 -10.88 39.86
CA PRO A 8 17.21 -9.96 40.52
C PRO A 8 16.95 -8.54 40.02
N LYS A 9 16.55 -7.68 40.97
CA LYS A 9 16.33 -6.25 40.80
C LYS A 9 17.68 -5.55 40.58
N ALA A 10 18.18 -5.56 39.35
CA ALA A 10 19.36 -4.79 38.97
C ALA A 10 18.99 -3.30 38.84
N VAL A 11 19.03 -2.57 39.95
CA VAL A 11 19.00 -1.10 39.94
C VAL A 11 20.37 -0.61 39.45
N ARG A 12 20.58 -0.63 38.14
CA ARG A 12 21.77 -0.03 37.53
C ARG A 12 21.57 1.48 37.49
N ARG A 13 21.95 2.17 38.57
CA ARG A 13 22.04 3.62 38.66
C ARG A 13 23.08 4.10 37.65
N SER A 14 22.63 4.34 36.42
CA SER A 14 23.46 4.93 35.37
C SER A 14 23.84 6.35 35.79
N TRP A 15 25.12 6.55 36.05
CA TRP A 15 25.72 7.85 36.42
C TRP A 15 26.08 8.70 35.19
N VAL A 16 25.72 8.23 33.98
CA VAL A 16 26.01 8.96 32.74
C VAL A 16 24.88 9.95 32.49
N PRO A 17 25.15 11.27 32.44
CA PRO A 17 24.15 12.23 31.99
C PRO A 17 23.74 11.84 30.58
N ARG A 18 22.45 11.49 30.39
CA ARG A 18 21.87 11.31 29.06
C ARG A 18 21.94 12.66 28.36
N ILE A 19 23.02 12.90 27.63
CA ILE A 19 23.13 13.99 26.66
C ILE A 19 22.00 13.75 25.67
N ARG A 20 20.87 14.45 25.85
CA ARG A 20 19.82 14.61 24.84
C ARG A 20 20.46 15.45 23.74
N ARG A 21 21.24 14.79 22.89
CA ARG A 21 21.76 15.38 21.66
C ARG A 21 20.54 15.57 20.77
N ASP A 22 20.18 16.83 20.55
CA ASP A 22 19.01 17.25 19.78
C ASP A 22 19.10 16.68 18.35
N PRO A 23 18.41 15.56 18.03
CA PRO A 23 18.63 14.81 16.80
C PRO A 23 18.30 15.63 15.55
N ASP A 24 17.45 16.64 15.72
CA ASP A 24 16.93 17.49 14.66
C ASP A 24 17.98 18.47 14.12
N ARG A 25 18.94 18.91 14.96
CA ARG A 25 20.02 19.81 14.51
C ARG A 25 21.03 19.09 13.62
N VAL A 26 21.42 17.88 14.02
CA VAL A 26 22.35 17.06 13.24
C VAL A 26 21.67 16.54 11.98
N GLY A 27 20.38 16.17 12.04
CA GLY A 27 19.61 15.76 10.88
C GLY A 27 19.54 16.83 9.78
N ARG A 28 19.27 18.09 10.15
CA ARG A 28 19.24 19.21 9.18
C ARG A 28 20.62 19.51 8.57
N LEU A 29 21.69 19.40 9.37
CA LEU A 29 23.07 19.52 8.88
C LEU A 29 23.39 18.42 7.88
N ALA A 30 23.12 17.16 8.22
CA ALA A 30 23.35 16.02 7.33
C ALA A 30 22.58 16.15 6.01
N GLU A 31 21.32 16.59 6.04
CA GLU A 31 20.52 16.83 4.84
C GLU A 31 21.04 17.99 3.98
N ALA A 32 21.54 19.06 4.60
CA ALA A 32 22.22 20.14 3.88
C ALA A 32 23.54 19.66 3.24
N PHE A 33 24.35 18.90 3.99
CA PHE A 33 25.59 18.31 3.50
C PHE A 33 25.36 17.32 2.36
N ALA A 34 24.33 16.48 2.45
CA ALA A 34 23.97 15.52 1.39
C ALA A 34 23.57 16.25 0.09
N ARG A 35 22.74 17.29 0.19
CA ARG A 35 22.36 18.12 -0.97
C ARG A 35 23.56 18.87 -1.55
N PHE A 36 24.46 19.34 -0.70
CA PHE A 36 25.67 20.04 -1.11
C PHE A 36 26.67 19.12 -1.84
N MET A 37 26.93 17.92 -1.29
CA MET A 37 27.83 16.93 -1.91
C MET A 37 27.23 16.26 -3.16
N GLY A 38 25.90 16.13 -3.24
CA GLY A 38 25.22 15.59 -4.43
C GLY A 38 25.26 16.50 -5.65
N THR A 39 25.71 17.76 -5.49
CA THR A 39 25.82 18.73 -6.59
C THR A 39 27.25 18.78 -7.10
N GLY A 40 27.47 18.66 -8.42
CA GLY A 40 28.81 18.77 -9.05
C GLY A 40 29.55 20.09 -8.81
N ARG A 41 28.86 21.10 -8.27
CA ARG A 41 29.43 22.39 -7.84
C ARG A 41 30.43 22.24 -6.69
N PHE A 42 30.25 21.28 -5.77
CA PHE A 42 31.19 21.07 -4.67
C PHE A 42 32.59 20.70 -5.17
N LEU A 43 32.65 19.76 -6.11
CA LEU A 43 33.91 19.35 -6.74
C LEU A 43 34.60 20.53 -7.43
N LEU A 44 33.84 21.36 -8.15
CA LEU A 44 34.38 22.54 -8.82
C LEU A 44 34.99 23.54 -7.82
N TYR A 45 34.29 23.84 -6.73
CA TYR A 45 34.83 24.73 -5.68
C TYR A 45 36.08 24.15 -5.00
N MET A 46 36.09 22.85 -4.69
CA MET A 46 37.24 22.18 -4.08
C MET A 46 38.46 22.17 -5.01
N THR A 47 38.27 21.86 -6.29
CA THR A 47 39.36 21.91 -7.28
C THR A 47 39.88 23.33 -7.45
N ALA A 48 38.99 24.33 -7.54
CA ALA A 48 39.39 25.74 -7.62
C ALA A 48 40.19 26.17 -6.38
N PHE A 49 39.76 25.78 -5.18
CA PHE A 49 40.48 26.06 -3.94
C PHE A 49 41.91 25.49 -3.95
N VAL A 50 42.06 24.22 -4.35
CA VAL A 50 43.38 23.57 -4.44
C VAL A 50 44.27 24.28 -5.47
N ILE A 51 43.74 24.61 -6.65
CA ILE A 51 44.48 25.34 -7.69
C ILE A 51 44.94 26.70 -7.17
N VAL A 52 44.05 27.47 -6.53
CA VAL A 52 44.39 28.78 -5.97
C VAL A 52 45.46 28.66 -4.88
N TRP A 53 45.32 27.68 -3.98
CA TRP A 53 46.30 27.45 -2.91
C TRP A 53 47.69 27.14 -3.46
N VAL A 54 47.77 26.20 -4.41
CA VAL A 54 49.03 25.82 -5.06
C VAL A 54 49.60 27.03 -5.82
N THR A 55 48.77 27.77 -6.56
CA THR A 55 49.21 28.94 -7.33
C THR A 55 49.81 30.02 -6.43
N ILE A 56 49.16 30.35 -5.31
CA ILE A 56 49.65 31.35 -4.35
C ILE A 56 51.01 30.92 -3.77
N ASN A 57 51.15 29.64 -3.40
CA ASN A 57 52.39 29.11 -2.82
C ASN A 57 53.54 28.98 -3.84
N VAL A 58 53.24 28.58 -5.07
CA VAL A 58 54.24 28.41 -6.15
C VAL A 58 54.73 29.77 -6.68
N VAL A 59 53.81 30.72 -6.90
CA VAL A 59 54.16 32.08 -7.34
C VAL A 59 54.91 32.82 -6.22
N GLY A 60 54.83 32.34 -4.97
CA GLY A 60 55.52 32.93 -3.83
C GLY A 60 55.08 34.38 -3.65
N LEU A 61 53.76 34.59 -3.53
CA LEU A 61 53.22 35.93 -3.30
C LEU A 61 53.94 36.49 -2.05
N TRP A 62 54.70 37.60 -2.22
CA TRP A 62 55.50 38.25 -1.18
C TRP A 62 56.83 37.58 -0.80
N GLY A 63 57.38 36.68 -1.61
CA GLY A 63 58.66 36.01 -1.32
C GLY A 63 58.62 35.06 -0.11
N LEU A 64 57.44 34.86 0.48
CA LEU A 64 57.21 33.99 1.62
C LEU A 64 56.54 32.71 1.11
N GLN A 65 57.28 31.60 1.16
CA GLN A 65 56.77 30.27 0.81
C GLN A 65 56.08 29.69 2.05
N TRP A 66 54.78 29.94 2.21
CA TRP A 66 54.02 29.48 3.38
C TRP A 66 53.90 27.95 3.44
N ASP A 67 53.83 27.30 2.28
CA ASP A 67 53.73 25.83 2.13
C ASP A 67 54.57 25.35 0.93
N PRO A 68 55.90 25.19 1.07
CA PRO A 68 56.77 24.66 0.02
C PRO A 68 56.41 23.22 -0.37
N TYR A 69 56.77 22.80 -1.59
CA TYR A 69 56.59 21.42 -2.05
C TYR A 69 57.22 20.45 -1.04
N PRO A 70 56.48 19.47 -0.46
CA PRO A 70 55.28 18.79 -0.97
C PRO A 70 53.91 19.24 -0.40
N PHE A 71 53.72 20.50 0.02
CA PHE A 71 52.46 21.07 0.53
C PHE A 71 51.92 20.38 1.80
N ILE A 72 52.70 20.42 2.89
CA ILE A 72 52.38 19.73 4.15
C ILE A 72 51.11 20.27 4.81
N LEU A 73 50.86 21.58 4.71
CA LEU A 73 49.68 22.21 5.33
C LEU A 73 48.40 21.82 4.60
N LEU A 74 48.43 21.80 3.27
CA LEU A 74 47.30 21.32 2.46
C LEU A 74 46.98 19.86 2.80
N ASN A 75 48.00 19.02 2.92
CA ASN A 75 47.81 17.61 3.28
C ASN A 75 47.25 17.44 4.71
N LEU A 76 47.73 18.23 5.66
CA LEU A 76 47.22 18.23 7.03
C LEU A 76 45.75 18.64 7.09
N PHE A 77 45.36 19.63 6.28
CA PHE A 77 43.98 20.06 6.16
C PHE A 77 43.08 18.96 5.60
N PHE A 78 43.49 18.28 4.52
CA PHE A 78 42.75 17.15 3.97
C PHE A 78 42.65 15.97 4.96
N SER A 79 43.72 15.66 5.67
CA SER A 79 43.74 14.61 6.69
C SER A 79 42.75 14.91 7.82
N THR A 80 42.73 16.17 8.29
CA THR A 80 41.78 16.61 9.31
C THR A 80 40.34 16.62 8.78
N GLN A 81 40.14 17.05 7.53
CA GLN A 81 38.84 17.08 6.87
C GLN A 81 38.24 15.67 6.79
N ALA A 82 39.03 14.67 6.38
CA ALA A 82 38.61 13.27 6.35
C ALA A 82 38.27 12.74 7.76
N SER A 83 39.09 13.08 8.76
CA SER A 83 38.90 12.67 10.15
C SER A 83 37.58 13.19 10.75
N TYR A 84 37.21 14.45 10.47
CA TYR A 84 35.93 15.01 10.91
C TYR A 84 34.73 14.57 10.04
N ALA A 85 34.96 14.17 8.79
CA ALA A 85 33.91 13.66 7.93
C ALA A 85 33.34 12.32 8.43
N ALA A 86 34.18 11.40 8.91
CA ALA A 86 33.76 10.08 9.38
C ALA A 86 32.62 10.10 10.44
N PRO A 87 32.70 10.86 11.55
CA PRO A 87 31.61 10.93 12.52
C PRO A 87 30.36 11.59 11.95
N LEU A 88 30.50 12.61 11.09
CA LEU A 88 29.36 13.28 10.45
C LEU A 88 28.62 12.34 9.49
N ILE A 89 29.36 11.55 8.70
CA ILE A 89 28.82 10.52 7.81
C ILE A 89 28.10 9.45 8.63
N LEU A 90 28.67 8.98 9.73
CA LEU A 90 28.03 7.98 10.60
C LEU A 90 26.70 8.49 11.19
N LEU A 91 26.62 9.77 11.54
CA LEU A 91 25.38 10.41 11.98
C LEU A 91 24.35 10.56 10.85
N ALA A 92 24.80 10.79 9.62
CA ALA A 92 23.93 10.83 8.44
C ALA A 92 23.39 9.43 8.09
N GLN A 93 24.23 8.40 8.18
CA GLN A 93 23.90 7.01 7.87
C GLN A 93 22.86 6.43 8.82
N ASN A 94 23.02 6.60 10.14
CA ASN A 94 22.02 6.11 11.12
C ASN A 94 20.59 6.62 10.83
N ARG A 95 20.46 7.83 10.28
CA ARG A 95 19.15 8.38 9.89
C ARG A 95 18.64 7.86 8.55
N GLN A 96 19.53 7.53 7.61
CA GLN A 96 19.15 6.85 6.39
C GLN A 96 18.62 5.46 6.73
N ASP A 97 19.34 4.71 7.59
CA ASP A 97 18.95 3.38 8.04
C ASP A 97 17.59 3.40 8.78
N ASP A 98 17.33 4.41 9.61
CA ASP A 98 16.02 4.56 10.28
C ASP A 98 14.87 4.82 9.28
N ARG A 99 15.09 5.66 8.25
CA ARG A 99 14.08 5.90 7.21
C ARG A 99 13.86 4.67 6.35
N ASP A 100 14.95 4.00 5.97
CA ASP A 100 14.91 2.79 5.14
C ASP A 100 14.21 1.67 5.89
N ARG A 101 14.42 1.56 7.21
CA ARG A 101 13.68 0.63 8.06
C ARG A 101 12.17 0.91 8.04
N VAL A 102 11.74 2.15 8.23
CA VAL A 102 10.31 2.50 8.19
C VAL A 102 9.72 2.24 6.80
N ALA A 103 10.45 2.56 5.74
CA ALA A 103 10.03 2.27 4.37
C ALA A 103 9.87 0.76 4.14
N LEU A 104 10.80 -0.06 4.61
CA LEU A 104 10.73 -1.53 4.54
C LEU A 104 9.56 -2.10 5.35
N GLU A 105 9.29 -1.56 6.54
CA GLU A 105 8.15 -1.99 7.36
C GLU A 105 6.81 -1.66 6.66
N GLN A 106 6.70 -0.48 6.04
CA GLN A 106 5.52 -0.12 5.25
C GLN A 106 5.37 -0.98 3.99
N ASP A 107 6.48 -1.28 3.30
CA ASP A 107 6.47 -2.13 2.12
C ASP A 107 6.00 -3.55 2.46
N ARG A 108 6.48 -4.12 3.58
CA ARG A 108 5.99 -5.41 4.09
C ARG A 108 4.49 -5.39 4.38
N GLN A 109 3.98 -4.38 5.07
CA GLN A 109 2.54 -4.27 5.33
C GLN A 109 1.72 -4.14 4.05
N ARG A 110 2.23 -3.41 3.04
CA ARG A 110 1.58 -3.30 1.73
C ARG A 110 1.58 -4.65 1.01
N ALA A 111 2.69 -5.37 1.04
CA ALA A 111 2.80 -6.70 0.44
C ALA A 111 1.82 -7.70 1.08
N GLU A 112 1.69 -7.70 2.40
CA GLU A 112 0.72 -8.53 3.12
C GLU A 112 -0.73 -8.19 2.72
N ARG A 113 -1.08 -6.90 2.62
CA ARG A 113 -2.40 -6.46 2.16
C ARG A 113 -2.66 -6.87 0.71
N ASN A 114 -1.70 -6.67 -0.19
CA ASN A 114 -1.82 -7.06 -1.59
C ASN A 114 -2.03 -8.57 -1.74
N LEU A 115 -1.34 -9.37 -0.93
CA LEU A 115 -1.54 -10.82 -0.89
C LEU A 115 -2.96 -11.17 -0.43
N ALA A 116 -3.42 -10.56 0.66
CA ALA A 116 -4.78 -10.75 1.16
C ALA A 116 -5.86 -10.34 0.14
N ASP A 117 -5.68 -9.20 -0.54
CA ASP A 117 -6.58 -8.73 -1.60
C ASP A 117 -6.59 -9.70 -2.78
N THR A 118 -5.42 -10.24 -3.16
CA THR A 118 -5.31 -11.24 -4.22
C THR A 118 -6.00 -12.55 -3.84
N GLU A 119 -5.84 -13.00 -2.59
CA GLU A 119 -6.55 -14.18 -2.08
C GLU A 119 -8.06 -13.97 -2.05
N PHE A 120 -8.51 -12.78 -1.63
CA PHE A 120 -9.92 -12.41 -1.61
C PHE A 120 -10.49 -12.45 -3.04
N LEU A 121 -9.84 -11.76 -3.98
CA LEU A 121 -10.24 -11.79 -5.39
C LEU A 121 -10.25 -13.21 -5.95
N ALA A 122 -9.26 -14.05 -5.63
CA ALA A 122 -9.22 -15.44 -6.09
C ALA A 122 -10.41 -16.26 -5.54
N ARG A 123 -10.78 -16.07 -4.27
CA ARG A 123 -11.96 -16.73 -3.68
C ARG A 123 -13.26 -16.24 -4.29
N GLU A 124 -13.42 -14.93 -4.46
CA GLU A 124 -14.58 -14.34 -5.13
C GLU A 124 -14.68 -14.83 -6.58
N MET A 125 -13.57 -14.87 -7.33
CA MET A 125 -13.56 -15.42 -8.68
C MET A 125 -13.93 -16.90 -8.72
N ALA A 126 -13.50 -17.69 -7.74
CA ALA A 126 -13.90 -19.10 -7.64
C ALA A 126 -15.41 -19.24 -7.35
N ALA A 127 -15.96 -18.43 -6.44
CA ALA A 127 -17.38 -18.41 -6.13
C ALA A 127 -18.22 -17.97 -7.34
N LEU A 128 -17.83 -16.88 -8.00
CA LEU A 128 -18.44 -16.40 -9.25
C LEU A 128 -18.41 -17.47 -10.34
N ARG A 129 -17.28 -18.19 -10.50
CA ARG A 129 -17.17 -19.28 -11.47
C ARG A 129 -18.14 -20.42 -11.19
N ILE A 130 -18.34 -20.80 -9.92
CA ILE A 130 -19.31 -21.84 -9.55
C ILE A 130 -20.72 -21.38 -9.88
N GLY A 131 -21.11 -20.17 -9.46
CA GLY A 131 -22.44 -19.62 -9.75
C GLY A 131 -22.72 -19.46 -11.25
N LEU A 132 -21.72 -19.04 -12.03
CA LEU A 132 -21.83 -18.97 -13.49
C LEU A 132 -21.97 -20.37 -14.12
N ASN A 133 -21.28 -21.39 -13.60
CA ASN A 133 -21.40 -22.76 -14.12
C ASN A 133 -22.80 -23.35 -13.88
N GLU A 134 -23.41 -23.06 -12.74
CA GLU A 134 -24.79 -23.49 -12.43
C GLU A 134 -25.80 -22.89 -13.42
N VAL A 135 -25.74 -21.57 -13.67
CA VAL A 135 -26.67 -20.86 -14.58
C VAL A 135 -26.35 -21.12 -16.06
N ALA A 136 -25.08 -21.31 -16.42
CA ALA A 136 -24.64 -21.55 -17.80
C ALA A 136 -24.52 -23.03 -18.15
N THR A 137 -25.18 -23.94 -17.40
CA THR A 137 -25.18 -25.35 -17.80
C THR A 137 -25.84 -25.45 -19.18
N ARG A 138 -25.15 -26.08 -20.15
CA ARG A 138 -25.60 -26.21 -21.56
C ARG A 138 -27.06 -26.63 -21.67
N ASP A 139 -27.53 -27.47 -20.75
CA ASP A 139 -28.89 -27.99 -20.76
C ASP A 139 -29.93 -26.96 -20.30
N PHE A 140 -29.60 -26.03 -19.40
CA PHE A 140 -30.48 -24.90 -19.03
C PHE A 140 -30.58 -23.89 -20.17
N VAL A 141 -29.45 -23.50 -20.76
CA VAL A 141 -29.43 -22.61 -21.94
C VAL A 141 -30.19 -23.25 -23.11
N ARG A 142 -30.05 -24.56 -23.28
CA ARG A 142 -30.79 -25.33 -24.30
C ARG A 142 -32.28 -25.44 -23.97
N SER A 143 -32.67 -25.62 -22.71
CA SER A 143 -34.08 -25.70 -22.34
C SER A 143 -34.77 -24.36 -22.53
N GLU A 144 -34.12 -23.24 -22.18
CA GLU A 144 -34.73 -21.92 -22.41
C GLU A 144 -34.74 -21.49 -23.86
N LEU A 145 -33.70 -21.82 -24.63
CA LEU A 145 -33.77 -21.66 -26.09
C LEU A 145 -34.91 -22.47 -26.68
N ARG A 146 -35.20 -23.68 -26.18
CA ARG A 146 -36.33 -24.50 -26.64
C ARG A 146 -37.67 -23.93 -26.22
N ASN A 147 -37.85 -23.56 -24.96
CA ASN A 147 -39.07 -22.92 -24.47
C ASN A 147 -39.41 -21.67 -25.28
N LEU A 148 -38.43 -20.78 -25.49
CA LEU A 148 -38.62 -19.56 -26.30
C LEU A 148 -38.96 -19.88 -27.76
N LEU A 149 -38.33 -20.92 -28.35
CA LEU A 149 -38.67 -21.37 -29.71
C LEU A 149 -40.10 -21.91 -29.78
N GLU A 150 -40.49 -22.72 -28.80
CA GLU A 150 -41.79 -23.35 -28.71
C GLU A 150 -42.91 -22.32 -28.50
N GLU A 151 -42.66 -21.32 -27.66
CA GLU A 151 -43.51 -20.14 -27.46
C GLU A 151 -43.73 -19.39 -28.78
N LEU A 152 -42.66 -19.04 -29.50
CA LEU A 152 -42.76 -18.34 -30.80
C LEU A 152 -43.44 -19.18 -31.90
N THR A 153 -43.23 -20.50 -31.93
CA THR A 153 -43.93 -21.38 -32.88
C THR A 153 -45.40 -21.55 -32.52
N THR A 154 -45.74 -21.66 -31.25
CA THR A 154 -47.13 -21.78 -30.77
C THR A 154 -47.91 -20.50 -31.04
N ASP A 155 -47.29 -19.34 -30.87
CA ASP A 155 -47.92 -18.04 -31.17
C ASP A 155 -48.18 -17.88 -32.68
N ARG A 156 -47.33 -18.49 -33.51
CA ARG A 156 -47.48 -18.55 -34.97
C ARG A 156 -48.51 -19.60 -35.44
N ASP A 157 -48.64 -20.73 -34.75
CA ASP A 157 -49.62 -21.79 -35.06
C ASP A 157 -51.02 -21.46 -34.48
N GLY A 158 -51.07 -20.68 -33.40
CA GLY A 158 -52.29 -20.13 -32.79
C GLY A 158 -52.89 -18.96 -33.59
N SER A 159 -52.07 -18.24 -34.36
CA SER A 159 -52.59 -17.28 -35.35
C SER A 159 -53.22 -17.95 -36.59
N ASP A 160 -52.97 -19.26 -36.80
CA ASP A 160 -53.58 -20.06 -37.87
C ASP A 160 -54.82 -20.87 -37.41
N ARG A 161 -55.15 -20.89 -36.11
CA ARG A 161 -56.28 -21.70 -35.58
C ARG A 161 -57.13 -20.94 -34.54
N GLU A 162 -58.12 -20.18 -35.00
CA GLU A 162 -59.55 -20.22 -34.60
C GLU A 162 -60.34 -19.07 -35.29
N PRO A 163 -61.68 -19.15 -35.50
CA PRO A 163 -62.64 -20.12 -34.95
C PRO A 163 -63.67 -20.72 -35.94
N HIS A 164 -64.24 -21.88 -35.60
CA HIS A 164 -65.60 -22.26 -36.07
C HIS A 164 -66.41 -22.94 -34.94
N GLU A 165 -67.09 -22.08 -34.19
CA GLU A 165 -68.43 -22.15 -33.57
C GLU A 165 -69.20 -23.50 -33.57
N GLY A 166 -69.64 -23.95 -32.37
CA GLY A 166 -70.50 -25.15 -32.24
C GLY A 166 -71.00 -25.55 -30.84
N ARG A 167 -71.67 -24.63 -30.13
CA ARG A 167 -72.80 -24.81 -29.18
C ARG A 167 -73.10 -26.22 -28.59
N HIS A 168 -73.06 -26.35 -27.25
CA HIS A 168 -74.20 -26.94 -26.51
C HIS A 168 -74.23 -26.54 -25.02
N THR A 169 -75.42 -26.10 -24.62
CA THR A 169 -75.82 -25.52 -23.33
C THR A 169 -76.50 -26.54 -22.42
N GLY A 170 -76.41 -26.33 -21.09
CA GLY A 170 -77.28 -26.95 -20.07
C GLY A 170 -76.51 -27.24 -18.78
N HIS A 171 -76.33 -26.28 -17.87
CA HIS A 171 -77.28 -25.79 -16.85
C HIS A 171 -77.85 -26.88 -15.92
N SER A 172 -77.30 -26.96 -14.71
CA SER A 172 -78.06 -27.30 -13.50
C SER A 172 -77.32 -26.75 -12.28
N ALA A 173 -77.92 -25.71 -11.71
CA ALA A 173 -77.56 -25.12 -10.43
C ALA A 173 -78.33 -25.85 -9.32
N HIS A 174 -77.66 -26.12 -8.20
CA HIS A 174 -78.35 -26.15 -6.91
C HIS A 174 -77.37 -25.79 -5.78
N GLY A 175 -77.72 -24.74 -5.04
CA GLY A 175 -76.94 -24.22 -3.93
C GLY A 175 -77.56 -24.53 -2.57
N SER A 176 -76.73 -24.43 -1.53
CA SER A 176 -77.04 -24.13 -0.12
C SER A 176 -75.68 -23.82 0.53
N ARG A 177 -75.38 -22.57 0.95
CA ARG A 177 -75.57 -21.98 2.31
C ARG A 177 -75.05 -22.94 3.41
N GLU A 178 -74.07 -22.62 4.25
CA GLU A 178 -73.89 -21.48 5.18
C GLU A 178 -72.40 -21.34 5.55
N GLY A 179 -71.86 -20.11 5.67
CA GLY A 179 -71.49 -19.53 6.98
C GLY A 179 -69.95 -19.54 7.15
N ARG A 180 -69.26 -18.63 7.83
CA ARG A 180 -69.56 -17.40 8.57
C ARG A 180 -68.17 -16.81 8.92
N GLU A 181 -68.02 -15.49 8.76
CA GLU A 181 -67.10 -14.54 9.45
C GLU A 181 -65.70 -15.06 9.91
N ARG A 182 -64.59 -14.41 9.57
CA ARG A 182 -64.15 -13.19 10.26
C ARG A 182 -62.97 -12.52 9.54
N ARG A 183 -62.99 -11.19 9.63
CA ARG A 183 -61.95 -10.24 9.20
C ARG A 183 -60.79 -10.23 10.19
N GLU A 184 -59.60 -9.91 9.71
CA GLU A 184 -58.72 -8.88 10.28
C GLU A 184 -57.57 -8.52 9.32
N PRO A 185 -57.34 -7.24 9.00
CA PRO A 185 -56.07 -6.76 8.46
C PRO A 185 -55.39 -5.80 9.45
N VAL A 186 -54.13 -6.04 9.80
CA VAL A 186 -53.32 -5.08 10.59
C VAL A 186 -51.86 -5.13 10.13
N SER A 187 -51.43 -4.08 9.42
CA SER A 187 -50.02 -3.60 9.36
C SER A 187 -49.70 -2.78 10.63
N PRO A 188 -48.57 -2.06 10.75
CA PRO A 188 -47.13 -2.37 10.67
C PRO A 188 -46.38 -1.97 11.98
N ARG A 189 -45.09 -2.33 12.17
CA ARG A 189 -44.10 -1.64 13.05
C ARG A 189 -42.70 -2.22 12.77
N ARG A 190 -41.76 -1.42 12.24
CA ARG A 190 -40.70 -0.66 12.95
C ARG A 190 -39.82 -1.53 13.84
N ASP A 191 -38.53 -1.61 13.50
CA ASP A 191 -37.48 -0.81 14.15
C ASP A 191 -36.34 -0.53 13.15
#